data_AF-A0A850LX44-F1
#
_entry.id   AF-A0A850LX44-F1
#
_cell.length_a   1.000
_cell.length_b   1.000
_cell.length_c   1.000
_cell.angle_alpha   90.00
_cell.angle_beta   90.00
_cell.angle_gamma   90.00
#
_symmetry.space_group_name_H-M   'P 1'
#
loop_
_entity.id
_entity.type
_entity.pdbx_description
1 polymer ?
#
loop_
_entity_poly.entity_id
_entity_poly.type
_entity_poly.pdbx_seq_one_letter_code
_entity_poly.pdbx_strand_id
1 'polypeptide(L)'
;MKKNGMNVLYDESKIGRFNYKKFSPEDRIRVRELRMEIRGLWLPEREKDIREWRRIVGINAIGELAYFASLSRKQKREFFNQAYRFIDEIKSEMRKEFENIYESFQKTREYCCQILGVKEDSKPGEIKKRYRTLVLVHHPDKGGDPEMFIKVHEAYKYLTE
;
A
#
# COMPACT_ATOMS: atom_id res chain seq x y z
N MET A 1 16.99 19.67 -3.76
CA MET A 1 15.64 20.25 -3.50
C MET A 1 14.86 20.34 -4.81
N LYS A 2 13.70 19.67 -4.88
CA LYS A 2 12.41 20.18 -5.40
C LYS A 2 11.44 19.00 -5.51
N LYS A 3 10.51 18.94 -4.53
CA LYS A 3 9.30 18.11 -4.57
C LYS A 3 8.41 18.69 -5.67
N ASN A 4 8.17 17.96 -6.75
CA ASN A 4 7.05 18.25 -7.65
C ASN A 4 5.88 17.37 -7.21
N GLY A 5 5.18 17.83 -6.16
CA GLY A 5 3.85 17.34 -5.85
C GLY A 5 2.90 17.80 -6.95
N MET A 6 2.33 16.84 -7.70
CA MET A 6 1.22 17.11 -8.59
C MET A 6 0.01 17.51 -7.74
N ASN A 7 -0.19 18.81 -7.56
CA ASN A 7 -1.48 19.37 -7.17
C ASN A 7 -2.40 19.27 -8.39
N VAL A 8 -3.15 18.19 -8.49
CA VAL A 8 -4.29 18.10 -9.40
C VAL A 8 -5.51 18.53 -8.61
N LEU A 9 -5.94 19.77 -8.81
CA LEU A 9 -7.20 20.28 -8.25
C LEU A 9 -8.36 19.40 -8.77
N TYR A 10 -8.97 18.67 -7.84
CA TYR A 10 -10.06 17.74 -8.06
C TYR A 10 -11.35 18.51 -8.33
N ASP A 11 -11.91 18.37 -9.53
CA ASP A 11 -13.17 19.01 -9.94
C ASP A 11 -14.32 18.00 -9.85
N GLU A 12 -15.07 18.09 -8.75
CA GLU A 12 -16.27 17.27 -8.48
C GLU A 12 -17.40 17.47 -9.50
N SER A 13 -17.39 18.56 -10.26
CA SER A 13 -18.46 18.90 -11.21
C SER A 13 -18.43 18.08 -12.50
N LYS A 14 -17.33 17.35 -12.76
CA LYS A 14 -17.18 16.46 -13.94
C LYS A 14 -17.73 15.06 -13.72
N ILE A 15 -18.26 14.75 -12.54
CA ILE A 15 -19.05 13.54 -12.32
C ILE A 15 -20.39 13.76 -13.03
N GLY A 16 -20.46 13.37 -14.31
CA GLY A 16 -21.64 13.55 -15.17
C GLY A 16 -22.94 13.21 -14.42
N ARG A 17 -23.91 14.13 -14.49
CA ARG A 17 -25.20 14.10 -13.78
C ARG A 17 -25.84 12.71 -13.87
N PHE A 18 -25.66 11.95 -12.80
CA PHE A 18 -26.02 10.53 -12.73
C PHE A 18 -27.54 10.40 -12.53
N ASN A 19 -28.23 9.66 -13.41
CA ASN A 19 -29.64 9.34 -13.20
C ASN A 19 -29.77 8.13 -12.28
N TYR A 20 -29.65 8.37 -10.98
CA TYR A 20 -29.70 7.35 -9.96
C TYR A 20 -31.08 6.70 -9.72
N LYS A 21 -32.12 7.05 -10.50
CA LYS A 21 -33.53 6.65 -10.23
C LYS A 21 -33.77 5.13 -10.16
N LYS A 22 -32.80 4.28 -10.52
CA LYS A 22 -32.88 2.80 -10.47
C LYS A 22 -32.01 2.14 -9.37
N PHE A 23 -31.26 2.92 -8.59
CA PHE A 23 -30.40 2.42 -7.52
C PHE A 23 -31.00 2.76 -6.16
N SER A 24 -30.95 1.80 -5.22
CA SER A 24 -31.20 2.10 -3.81
C SER A 24 -30.13 3.06 -3.29
N PRO A 25 -30.40 3.90 -2.28
CA PRO A 25 -29.41 4.79 -1.68
C PRO A 25 -28.12 4.06 -1.29
N GLU A 26 -28.23 2.84 -0.75
CA GLU A 26 -27.10 2.01 -0.32
C GLU A 26 -26.23 1.57 -1.50
N ASP A 27 -26.84 1.12 -2.61
CA ASP A 27 -26.10 0.73 -3.81
C ASP A 27 -25.30 1.92 -4.38
N ARG A 28 -25.84 3.15 -4.29
CA ARG A 28 -25.15 4.35 -4.77
C ARG A 28 -23.89 4.64 -3.96
N ILE A 29 -23.99 4.53 -2.64
CA ILE A 29 -22.85 4.71 -1.72
C ILE A 29 -21.79 3.67 -2.01
N ARG A 30 -22.17 2.39 -2.07
CA ARG A 30 -21.22 1.29 -2.34
C ARG A 30 -20.53 1.42 -3.70
N VAL A 31 -21.25 1.80 -4.76
CA VAL A 31 -20.62 2.03 -6.07
C VAL A 31 -19.65 3.23 -6.01
N ARG A 32 -20.00 4.29 -5.29
CA ARG A 32 -19.10 5.45 -5.11
C ARG A 32 -17.82 5.05 -4.39
N GLU A 33 -17.94 4.35 -3.26
CA GLU A 33 -16.80 3.87 -2.46
C GLU A 33 -15.92 2.94 -3.28
N LEU A 34 -16.53 1.96 -3.96
CA LEU A 34 -15.83 1.00 -4.81
C LEU A 34 -15.02 1.70 -5.91
N ARG A 35 -15.57 2.75 -6.52
CA ARG A 35 -14.85 3.55 -7.52
C ARG A 35 -13.67 4.30 -6.94
N MET A 36 -13.81 4.84 -5.73
CA MET A 36 -12.71 5.53 -5.05
C MET A 36 -11.57 4.56 -4.76
N GLU A 37 -11.90 3.38 -4.24
CA GLU A 37 -10.93 2.32 -3.95
C GLU A 37 -10.20 1.85 -5.21
N ILE A 38 -10.92 1.47 -6.27
CA ILE A 38 -10.33 0.98 -7.53
C ILE A 38 -9.49 2.05 -8.25
N ARG A 39 -9.83 3.34 -8.09
CA ARG A 39 -9.00 4.43 -8.61
C ARG A 39 -7.65 4.51 -7.91
N GLY A 40 -7.62 4.25 -6.60
CA GLY A 40 -6.40 4.28 -5.80
C GLY A 40 -5.49 3.06 -6.00
N LEU A 41 -5.99 1.98 -6.61
CA LEU A 41 -5.16 0.81 -6.89
C LEU A 41 -4.09 1.10 -7.93
N TRP A 42 -2.86 0.68 -7.65
CA TRP A 42 -1.73 0.77 -8.56
C TRP A 42 -0.80 -0.41 -8.33
N LEU A 43 -0.73 -1.30 -9.32
CA LEU A 43 0.14 -2.47 -9.31
C LEU A 43 0.50 -2.80 -10.77
N PRO A 44 1.70 -2.47 -11.26
CA PRO A 44 2.07 -2.58 -12.67
C PRO A 44 1.80 -3.96 -13.28
N GLU A 45 2.13 -5.03 -12.56
CA GLU A 45 1.94 -6.42 -13.00
C GLU A 45 0.45 -6.80 -13.18
N ARG A 46 -0.45 -6.07 -12.50
CA ARG A 46 -1.91 -6.28 -12.54
C ARG A 46 -2.66 -5.14 -13.24
N GLU A 47 -1.96 -4.27 -13.97
CA GLU A 47 -2.54 -3.07 -14.58
C GLU A 47 -3.70 -3.39 -15.55
N LYS A 48 -3.63 -4.52 -16.27
CA LYS A 48 -4.72 -4.96 -17.16
C LYS A 48 -6.00 -5.26 -16.38
N ASP A 49 -5.89 -6.01 -15.28
CA ASP A 49 -7.02 -6.37 -14.42
C ASP A 49 -7.61 -5.14 -13.74
N ILE A 50 -6.74 -4.24 -13.25
CA ILE A 50 -7.16 -2.97 -12.63
C ILE A 50 -7.91 -2.10 -13.64
N ARG A 51 -7.42 -1.99 -14.88
CA ARG A 51 -8.12 -1.25 -15.95
C ARG A 51 -9.47 -1.86 -16.28
N GLU A 52 -9.55 -3.19 -16.32
CA GLU A 52 -10.79 -3.89 -16.56
C GLU A 52 -11.80 -3.63 -15.44
N TRP A 53 -11.38 -3.72 -14.18
CA TRP A 53 -12.24 -3.36 -13.05
C TRP A 53 -12.65 -1.88 -13.06
N ARG A 54 -11.77 -0.96 -13.49
CA ARG A 54 -12.14 0.46 -13.71
C ARG A 54 -13.22 0.62 -14.76
N ARG A 55 -13.18 -0.18 -15.83
CA ARG A 55 -14.20 -0.22 -16.88
C ARG A 55 -15.52 -0.76 -16.32
N ILE A 56 -15.48 -1.91 -15.65
CA ILE A 56 -16.62 -2.62 -15.04
C ILE A 56 -17.38 -1.73 -14.05
N VAL A 57 -16.68 -1.03 -13.16
CA VAL A 57 -17.35 -0.13 -12.19
C VAL A 57 -17.77 1.20 -12.80
N GLY A 58 -17.53 1.41 -14.09
CA GLY A 58 -17.90 2.61 -14.83
C GLY A 58 -17.09 3.84 -14.42
N ILE A 59 -15.81 3.69 -14.02
CA ILE A 59 -14.90 4.83 -13.84
C ILE A 59 -14.65 5.52 -15.18
N ASN A 60 -14.62 4.75 -16.28
CA ASN A 60 -14.28 5.22 -17.62
C ASN A 60 -15.43 5.13 -18.64
N ALA A 61 -16.63 4.68 -18.24
CA ALA A 61 -17.74 4.48 -19.17
C ALA A 61 -19.11 4.73 -18.52
N ILE A 62 -19.96 5.51 -19.20
CA ILE A 62 -21.31 5.86 -18.79
C ILE A 62 -22.30 4.68 -18.98
N GLY A 63 -22.04 3.78 -19.94
CA GLY A 63 -22.95 2.69 -20.35
C GLY A 63 -23.05 1.50 -19.37
N GLU A 64 -21.99 1.19 -18.63
CA GLU A 64 -21.93 -0.01 -17.75
C GLU A 64 -22.86 0.09 -16.55
N LEU A 65 -23.23 1.31 -16.19
CA LEU A 65 -24.15 1.60 -15.10
C LEU A 65 -25.59 1.20 -15.41
N ALA A 66 -25.99 1.23 -16.68
CA ALA A 66 -27.30 0.78 -17.10
C ALA A 66 -27.45 -0.75 -16.93
N TYR A 67 -26.37 -1.50 -17.19
CA TYR A 67 -26.32 -2.94 -16.95
C TYR A 67 -26.35 -3.25 -15.46
N PHE A 68 -25.55 -2.58 -14.63
CA PHE A 68 -25.58 -2.81 -13.19
C PHE A 68 -26.98 -2.50 -12.58
N ALA A 69 -27.66 -1.47 -13.08
CA ALA A 69 -29.00 -1.10 -12.63
C ALA A 69 -30.05 -2.19 -12.89
N SER A 70 -29.87 -3.02 -13.92
CA SER A 70 -30.82 -4.10 -14.28
C SER A 70 -30.56 -5.41 -13.54
N LEU A 71 -29.45 -5.52 -12.81
CA LEU A 71 -29.11 -6.73 -12.04
C LEU A 71 -30.07 -6.97 -10.87
N SER A 72 -30.37 -8.23 -10.61
CA SER A 72 -31.08 -8.66 -9.40
C SER A 72 -30.28 -8.36 -8.14
N ARG A 73 -30.94 -8.31 -6.97
CA ARG A 73 -30.28 -8.12 -5.66
C ARG A 73 -29.15 -9.14 -5.42
N LYS A 74 -29.37 -10.42 -5.80
CA LYS A 74 -28.36 -11.48 -5.66
C LYS A 74 -27.14 -11.21 -6.54
N GLN A 75 -27.35 -10.82 -7.79
CA GLN A 75 -26.27 -10.50 -8.73
C GLN A 75 -25.48 -9.26 -8.30
N LYS A 76 -26.15 -8.21 -7.81
CA LYS A 76 -25.48 -7.02 -7.27
C LYS A 76 -24.62 -7.34 -6.05
N ARG A 77 -25.12 -8.16 -5.13
CA ARG A 77 -24.34 -8.62 -3.97
C ARG A 77 -23.09 -9.39 -4.41
N GLU A 78 -23.26 -10.28 -5.38
CA GLU A 78 -22.15 -11.07 -5.92
C GLU A 78 -21.11 -10.19 -6.61
N PHE A 79 -21.55 -9.20 -7.39
CA PHE A 79 -20.67 -8.19 -7.98
C PHE A 79 -19.82 -7.47 -6.93
N PHE A 80 -20.44 -6.95 -5.86
CA PHE A 80 -19.69 -6.25 -4.81
C PHE A 80 -18.70 -7.18 -4.10
N ASN A 81 -19.10 -8.43 -3.82
CA ASN A 81 -18.21 -9.41 -3.21
C ASN A 81 -16.97 -9.66 -4.08
N GLN A 82 -17.15 -9.84 -5.38
CA GLN A 82 -16.03 -10.03 -6.32
C GLN A 82 -15.14 -8.80 -6.37
N ALA A 83 -15.73 -7.60 -6.42
CA ALA A 83 -14.99 -6.35 -6.46
C ALA A 83 -14.15 -6.12 -5.18
N TYR A 84 -14.71 -6.40 -4.00
CA TYR A 84 -13.98 -6.27 -2.74
C TYR A 84 -12.87 -7.31 -2.59
N ARG A 85 -13.10 -8.55 -3.04
CA ARG A 85 -12.04 -9.57 -3.08
C ARG A 85 -10.89 -9.14 -3.96
N PHE A 86 -11.18 -8.62 -5.15
CA PHE A 86 -10.16 -8.11 -6.05
C PHE A 86 -9.37 -6.95 -5.42
N ILE A 87 -10.05 -5.99 -4.79
CA ILE A 87 -9.37 -4.88 -4.09
C ILE A 87 -8.43 -5.40 -3.00
N ASP A 88 -8.90 -6.33 -2.17
CA ASP A 88 -8.09 -6.88 -1.08
C ASP A 88 -6.88 -7.67 -1.59
N GLU A 89 -7.06 -8.46 -2.66
CA GLU A 89 -5.99 -9.17 -3.36
C GLU A 89 -4.91 -8.21 -3.84
N ILE A 90 -5.28 -7.17 -4.60
CA ILE A 90 -4.33 -6.18 -5.11
C ILE A 90 -3.62 -5.45 -3.96
N LYS A 91 -4.36 -5.02 -2.92
CA LYS A 91 -3.75 -4.36 -1.74
C LYS A 91 -2.79 -5.29 -1.01
N SER A 92 -3.09 -6.59 -0.95
CA SER A 92 -2.22 -7.60 -0.34
C SER A 92 -0.93 -7.80 -1.15
N GLU A 93 -1.03 -7.89 -2.47
CA GLU A 93 0.12 -7.98 -3.38
C GLU A 93 0.99 -6.72 -3.29
N MET A 94 0.39 -5.53 -3.36
CA MET A 94 1.10 -4.27 -3.18
C MET A 94 1.87 -4.24 -1.85
N ARG A 95 1.23 -4.64 -0.73
CA ARG A 95 1.90 -4.72 0.58
C ARG A 95 3.12 -5.64 0.53
N LYS A 96 3.01 -6.82 -0.08
CA LYS A 96 4.13 -7.75 -0.22
C LYS A 96 5.25 -7.19 -1.09
N GLU A 97 4.93 -6.53 -2.20
CA GLU A 97 5.94 -5.87 -3.02
C GLU A 97 6.65 -4.76 -2.27
N PHE A 98 5.90 -3.91 -1.55
CA PHE A 98 6.48 -2.88 -0.69
C PHE A 98 7.38 -3.48 0.40
N GLU A 99 6.93 -4.54 1.07
CA GLU A 99 7.73 -5.23 2.09
C GLU A 99 9.01 -5.83 1.48
N ASN A 100 8.91 -6.51 0.33
CA ASN A 100 10.07 -7.07 -0.36
C ASN A 100 11.08 -6.00 -0.79
N ILE A 101 10.59 -4.89 -1.33
CA ILE A 101 11.43 -3.74 -1.70
C ILE A 101 12.11 -3.18 -0.46
N TYR A 102 11.35 -3.00 0.62
CA TYR A 102 11.85 -2.47 1.89
C TYR A 102 12.89 -3.41 2.52
N GLU A 103 12.62 -4.71 2.59
CA GLU A 103 13.58 -5.73 3.03
C GLU A 103 14.83 -5.73 2.17
N SER A 104 14.70 -5.63 0.84
CA SER A 104 15.85 -5.58 -0.07
C SER A 104 16.73 -4.35 0.20
N PHE A 105 16.11 -3.21 0.53
CA PHE A 105 16.80 -1.96 0.83
C PHE A 105 17.45 -1.97 2.22
N GLN A 106 16.75 -2.53 3.22
CA GLN A 106 17.28 -2.71 4.57
C GLN A 106 18.43 -3.71 4.65
N LYS A 107 18.56 -4.62 3.67
CA LYS A 107 19.68 -5.57 3.57
C LYS A 107 20.90 -4.99 2.86
N THR A 108 21.02 -3.68 2.69
CA THR A 108 22.28 -3.10 2.19
C THR A 108 23.27 -2.93 3.34
N ARG A 109 24.56 -3.18 3.07
CA ARG A 109 25.66 -2.94 4.02
C ARG A 109 25.65 -1.48 4.49
N GLU A 110 25.45 -0.53 3.58
CA GLU A 110 25.37 0.90 3.87
C GLU A 110 24.27 1.21 4.90
N TYR A 111 23.04 0.72 4.69
CA TYR A 111 21.94 0.94 5.62
C TYR A 111 22.22 0.32 7.00
N CYS A 112 22.71 -0.92 7.04
CA CYS A 112 23.06 -1.59 8.30
C CYS A 112 24.16 -0.82 9.06
N CYS A 113 25.15 -0.28 8.34
CA CYS A 113 26.18 0.58 8.88
C CYS A 113 25.60 1.89 9.44
N GLN A 114 24.65 2.52 8.74
CA GLN A 114 23.94 3.71 9.21
C GLN A 114 23.13 3.44 10.50
N ILE A 115 22.42 2.30 10.58
CA ILE A 115 21.66 1.90 11.78
C ILE A 115 22.58 1.73 13.00
N LEU A 116 23.76 1.12 12.83
CA LEU A 116 24.73 0.97 13.93
C LEU A 116 25.58 2.24 14.17
N GLY A 117 25.51 3.22 13.26
CA GLY A 117 26.37 4.40 13.26
C GLY A 117 27.86 4.03 13.14
N VAL A 118 28.18 3.13 12.22
CA VAL A 118 29.54 2.70 11.86
C VAL A 118 29.82 3.03 10.40
N LYS A 119 31.10 3.02 10.03
CA LYS A 119 31.51 3.12 8.62
C LYS A 119 31.45 1.76 7.94
N GLU A 120 31.35 1.73 6.61
CA GLU A 120 31.31 0.48 5.83
C GLU A 120 32.56 -0.39 5.99
N ASP A 121 33.72 0.24 6.25
CA ASP A 121 35.03 -0.38 6.50
C ASP A 121 35.30 -0.70 7.97
N SER A 122 34.31 -0.49 8.85
CA SER A 122 34.47 -0.72 10.29
C SER A 122 34.80 -2.17 10.60
N LYS A 123 35.75 -2.36 11.52
CA LYS A 123 36.20 -3.70 11.93
C LYS A 123 35.11 -4.42 12.75
N PRO A 124 35.07 -5.75 12.75
CA PRO A 124 34.08 -6.52 13.52
C PRO A 124 33.99 -6.15 15.01
N GLY A 125 35.12 -5.80 15.63
CA GLY A 125 35.15 -5.34 17.02
C GLY A 125 34.41 -4.03 17.28
N GLU A 126 34.45 -3.09 16.32
CA GLU A 126 33.76 -1.81 16.39
C GLU A 126 32.25 -1.99 16.19
N ILE A 127 31.86 -2.80 15.21
CA ILE A 127 30.47 -3.18 14.93
C ILE A 127 29.83 -3.79 16.20
N LYS A 128 30.52 -4.75 16.84
CA LYS A 128 30.06 -5.39 18.07
C LYS A 128 29.94 -4.43 19.25
N LYS A 129 30.86 -3.46 19.37
CA LYS A 129 30.83 -2.43 20.42
C LYS A 129 29.61 -1.51 20.26
N ARG A 130 29.35 -1.07 19.03
CA ARG A 130 28.21 -0.20 18.69
C ARG A 130 26.88 -0.91 18.91
N TYR A 131 26.75 -2.14 18.44
CA TYR A 131 25.58 -2.99 18.70
C TYR A 131 25.23 -3.08 20.18
N ARG A 132 26.20 -3.45 21.05
CA ARG A 132 25.97 -3.55 22.50
C ARG A 132 25.50 -2.24 23.12
N THR A 133 26.05 -1.12 22.65
CA THR A 133 25.67 0.21 23.13
C THR A 133 24.21 0.52 22.77
N LEU A 134 23.84 0.29 21.52
CA LEU A 134 22.49 0.58 21.01
C LEU A 134 21.43 -0.35 21.60
N VAL A 135 21.74 -1.63 21.80
CA VAL A 135 20.84 -2.59 22.48
C VAL A 135 20.50 -2.13 23.89
N LEU A 136 21.46 -1.60 24.65
CA LEU A 136 21.22 -1.10 26.00
C LEU A 136 20.33 0.15 26.01
N VAL A 137 20.45 1.01 24.99
CA VAL A 137 19.64 2.23 24.84
C VAL A 137 18.21 1.91 24.40
N HIS A 138 18.05 1.00 23.43
CA HIS A 138 16.75 0.69 22.83
C HIS A 138 16.05 -0.52 23.46
N HIS A 139 16.57 -1.08 24.55
CA HIS A 139 15.95 -2.26 25.18
C HIS A 139 14.51 -1.95 25.64
N PRO A 140 13.50 -2.74 25.20
CA PRO A 140 12.09 -2.46 25.52
C PRO A 140 11.83 -2.49 27.03
N ASP A 141 12.42 -3.45 27.77
CA ASP A 141 12.28 -3.53 29.24
C ASP A 141 12.89 -2.33 29.99
N LYS A 142 13.71 -1.52 29.31
CA LYS A 142 14.30 -0.30 29.87
C LYS A 142 13.61 0.96 29.35
N GLY A 143 12.46 0.82 28.68
CA GLY A 143 11.71 1.91 28.08
C GLY A 143 12.28 2.44 26.75
N GLY A 144 13.16 1.66 26.11
CA GLY A 144 13.69 1.98 24.79
C GLY A 144 12.72 1.66 23.65
N ASP A 145 13.00 2.20 22.45
CA ASP A 145 12.20 2.01 21.25
C ASP A 145 12.30 0.56 20.69
N PRO A 146 11.21 -0.24 20.75
CA PRO A 146 11.21 -1.61 20.26
C PRO A 146 11.49 -1.75 18.76
N GLU A 147 11.05 -0.78 17.93
CA GLU A 147 11.31 -0.83 16.49
C GLU A 147 12.79 -0.64 16.21
N MET A 148 13.43 0.29 16.92
CA MET A 148 14.87 0.53 16.78
C MET A 148 15.70 -0.64 17.32
N PHE A 149 15.24 -1.31 18.38
CA PHE A 149 15.87 -2.53 18.89
C PHE A 149 15.95 -3.63 17.82
N ILE A 150 14.82 -3.88 17.12
CA ILE A 150 14.75 -4.86 16.04
C ILE A 150 15.73 -4.48 14.92
N LYS A 151 15.68 -3.23 14.44
CA LYS A 151 16.58 -2.73 13.38
C LYS A 151 18.06 -2.89 13.75
N VAL A 152 18.44 -2.55 14.99
CA VAL A 152 19.82 -2.68 15.50
C VAL A 152 20.27 -4.14 15.51
N HIS A 153 19.38 -5.05 15.90
CA HIS A 153 19.67 -6.48 15.92
C HIS A 153 19.84 -7.06 14.50
N GLU A 154 18.92 -6.72 13.58
CA GLU A 154 18.99 -7.15 12.19
C GLU A 154 20.24 -6.59 11.47
N ALA A 155 20.57 -5.32 11.69
CA ALA A 155 21.77 -4.70 11.13
C ALA A 155 23.05 -5.37 11.63
N TYR A 156 23.13 -5.69 12.92
CA TYR A 156 24.29 -6.41 13.47
C TYR A 156 24.42 -7.81 12.91
N LYS A 157 23.30 -8.55 12.83
CA LYS A 157 23.25 -9.88 12.22
C LYS A 157 23.76 -9.84 10.78
N TYR A 158 23.22 -8.94 9.96
CA TYR A 158 23.63 -8.79 8.57
C TYR A 158 25.12 -8.45 8.38
N LEU A 159 25.69 -7.59 9.23
CA LEU A 159 27.11 -7.20 9.11
C LEU A 159 28.10 -8.24 9.64
N THR A 160 27.63 -9.28 10.34
CA THR A 160 28.48 -10.28 11.01
C THR A 160 28.22 -11.73 10.60
N GLU A 161 27.14 -12.01 9.87
CA GLU A 161 26.93 -13.23 9.09
C GLU A 161 27.60 -13.15 7.71
#